data_AF-A0A950SG47-F1
#
_entry.id   AF-A0A950SG47-F1
#
_cell.length_a   1.000
_cell.length_b   1.000
_cell.length_c   1.000
_cell.angle_alpha   90.00
_cell.angle_beta   90.00
_cell.angle_gamma   90.00
#
_symmetry.space_group_name_H-M   'P 1'
#
loop_
_entity.id
_entity.type
_entity.pdbx_description
1 polymer ?
#
loop_
_entity_poly.entity_id
_entity_poly.type
_entity_poly.pdbx_seq_one_letter_code
_entity_poly.pdbx_strand_id
1 'polypeptide(L)'
;MFSADDAESRATADEGQRTIPVPGADGWSFMPFERNDETREHHITLVRDADGETVEMTLPSFVERGDELDQMAVLVIRARERRRDLKGLGA
;
A
#
# COMPACT_ATOMS: atom_id res chain seq x y z
N MET A 1 29.89 6.57 -41.14
CA MET A 1 29.46 5.37 -40.39
C MET A 1 30.04 5.46 -38.98
N PHE A 2 29.40 6.19 -38.07
CA PHE A 2 29.63 6.15 -36.62
C PHE A 2 28.34 6.65 -35.97
N SER A 3 27.67 5.77 -35.23
CA SER A 3 26.44 6.05 -34.49
C SER A 3 26.80 6.80 -33.20
N ALA A 4 26.31 8.03 -33.04
CA ALA A 4 26.03 8.60 -31.72
C ALA A 4 24.69 7.98 -31.30
N ASP A 5 24.60 7.14 -30.27
CA ASP A 5 24.75 7.49 -28.85
C ASP A 5 23.94 8.74 -28.46
N ASP A 6 22.65 8.71 -28.82
CA ASP A 6 21.62 9.57 -28.25
C ASP A 6 20.70 8.70 -27.40
N ALA A 7 21.02 8.69 -26.11
CA ALA A 7 20.09 9.17 -25.08
C ALA A 7 18.63 8.74 -25.20
N GLU A 8 18.35 7.45 -25.14
CA GLU A 8 17.10 6.97 -24.55
C GLU A 8 17.42 5.77 -23.67
N SER A 9 18.00 6.06 -22.50
CA SER A 9 17.69 5.25 -21.32
C SER A 9 16.18 5.42 -21.08
N ARG A 10 15.40 4.64 -21.83
CA ARG A 10 14.09 4.17 -21.41
C ARG A 10 14.33 3.53 -20.06
N ALA A 11 14.14 4.33 -19.01
CA ALA A 11 13.83 3.82 -17.70
C ALA A 11 12.59 2.95 -17.91
N THR A 12 12.83 1.68 -18.15
CA THR A 12 11.83 0.63 -18.10
C THR A 12 11.24 0.75 -16.71
N ALA A 13 10.00 1.22 -16.63
CA ALA A 13 9.17 1.18 -15.43
C ALA A 13 8.88 -0.28 -15.09
N ASP A 14 9.91 -1.02 -14.72
CA ASP A 14 9.93 -2.42 -14.32
C ASP A 14 11.11 -2.63 -13.35
N GLU A 15 11.13 -1.83 -12.27
CA GLU A 15 12.01 -2.07 -11.12
C GLU A 15 11.19 -1.98 -9.84
N GLY A 16 10.52 -3.10 -9.51
CA GLY A 16 10.37 -3.59 -8.15
C GLY A 16 9.63 -2.70 -7.14
N GLN A 17 8.36 -2.37 -7.38
CA GLN A 17 7.48 -1.98 -6.28
C GLN A 17 7.23 -3.23 -5.41
N ARG A 18 8.16 -3.56 -4.50
CA ARG A 18 8.01 -4.69 -3.56
C ARG A 18 6.88 -4.36 -2.60
N THR A 19 5.69 -4.77 -2.95
CA THR A 19 4.57 -4.84 -2.01
C THR A 19 4.91 -5.88 -0.95
N ILE A 20 4.54 -5.60 0.30
CA ILE A 20 4.78 -6.52 1.42
C ILE A 20 3.44 -7.12 1.81
N PRO A 21 3.27 -8.45 1.82
CA PRO A 21 2.01 -9.05 2.24
C PRO A 21 1.67 -8.65 3.67
N VAL A 22 0.40 -8.36 3.94
CA VAL A 22 -0.08 -8.02 5.29
C VAL A 22 -0.27 -9.32 6.08
N PRO A 23 0.49 -9.56 7.17
CA PRO A 23 0.28 -10.75 8.00
C PRO A 23 -1.14 -10.75 8.60
N GLY A 24 -1.89 -11.84 8.38
CA GLY A 24 -3.25 -11.98 8.91
C GLY A 24 -4.36 -11.35 8.06
N ALA A 25 -4.03 -10.82 6.88
CA ALA A 25 -5.01 -10.42 5.86
C ALA A 25 -4.61 -10.97 4.48
N ASP A 26 -5.08 -12.17 4.16
CA ASP A 26 -4.84 -12.82 2.87
C ASP A 26 -5.33 -11.96 1.69
N GLY A 27 -4.47 -11.86 0.66
CA GLY A 27 -4.76 -11.07 -0.56
C GLY A 27 -4.67 -9.56 -0.37
N TRP A 28 -4.07 -9.10 0.73
CA TRP A 28 -3.74 -7.70 0.95
C TRP A 28 -2.23 -7.51 1.09
N SER A 29 -1.75 -6.42 0.50
CA SER A 29 -0.34 -6.05 0.55
C SER A 29 -0.16 -4.57 0.89
N PHE A 30 0.87 -4.27 1.67
CA PHE A 30 1.36 -2.91 1.88
C PHE A 30 2.11 -2.41 0.64
N MET A 31 1.74 -1.21 0.20
CA MET A 31 2.54 -0.39 -0.69
C MET A 31 3.73 0.23 0.07
N PRO A 32 4.72 0.83 -0.62
CA PRO A 32 5.80 1.55 0.04
C PRO A 32 5.26 2.60 1.01
N PHE A 33 5.95 2.71 2.15
CA PHE A 33 5.58 3.62 3.22
C PHE A 33 6.04 5.01 2.86
N GLU A 34 5.11 5.96 2.83
CA GLU A 34 5.44 7.36 2.60
C GLU A 34 5.49 8.06 3.96
N ARG A 35 6.67 8.56 4.34
CA ARG A 35 6.82 9.33 5.58
C ARG A 35 6.70 10.81 5.27
N ASN A 36 5.79 11.49 5.98
CA ASN A 36 5.69 12.93 5.97
C ASN A 36 6.48 13.50 7.17
N ASP A 37 7.66 14.04 6.89
CA ASP A 37 8.52 14.65 7.91
C ASP A 37 7.97 15.97 8.46
N GLU A 38 7.12 16.68 7.70
CA GLU A 38 6.50 17.95 8.14
C GLU A 38 5.40 17.71 9.16
N THR A 39 4.52 16.74 8.91
CA THR A 39 3.40 16.42 9.81
C THR A 39 3.74 15.35 10.85
N ARG A 40 4.89 14.69 10.72
CA ARG A 40 5.31 13.54 11.54
C ARG A 40 4.31 12.39 11.46
N GLU A 41 3.92 12.04 10.24
CA GLU A 41 2.95 10.98 9.95
C GLU A 41 3.52 9.99 8.93
N HIS A 42 3.08 8.74 9.03
CA HIS A 42 3.26 7.70 8.04
C HIS A 42 1.98 7.54 7.24
N HIS A 43 2.08 7.69 5.93
CA HIS A 43 1.04 7.41 4.97
C HIS A 43 1.24 5.99 4.45
N ILE A 44 0.23 5.17 4.68
CA ILE A 44 0.27 3.74 4.39
C ILE A 44 -0.88 3.41 3.47
N THR A 45 -0.54 2.86 2.33
CA THR A 45 -1.51 2.40 1.35
C THR A 45 -1.51 0.87 1.34
N LEU A 46 -2.69 0.29 1.54
CA LEU A 46 -2.95 -1.13 1.41
C LEU A 46 -3.62 -1.37 0.06
N VAL A 47 -3.20 -2.41 -0.65
CA VAL A 47 -3.80 -2.83 -1.92
C VAL A 47 -4.27 -4.28 -1.82
N ARG A 48 -5.47 -4.55 -2.35
CA ARG A 48 -6.04 -5.88 -2.48
C ARG A 48 -5.65 -6.49 -3.82
N ASP A 49 -5.03 -7.66 -3.80
CA ASP A 49 -4.54 -8.34 -5.00
C ASP A 49 -5.68 -8.78 -5.95
N ALA A 50 -6.85 -9.09 -5.40
CA ALA A 50 -7.98 -9.62 -6.16
C ALA A 50 -8.61 -8.62 -7.14
N ASP A 51 -8.80 -7.38 -6.70
CA ASP A 51 -9.60 -6.36 -7.41
C ASP A 51 -8.83 -5.04 -7.59
N GLY A 52 -7.62 -4.92 -7.04
CA GLY A 52 -6.86 -3.66 -6.98
C GLY A 52 -7.46 -2.63 -6.01
N GLU A 53 -8.37 -3.01 -5.12
CA GLU A 53 -8.96 -2.09 -4.14
C GLU A 53 -7.87 -1.52 -3.22
N THR A 54 -7.84 -0.21 -3.06
CA THR A 54 -6.90 0.48 -2.18
C THR A 54 -7.58 0.99 -0.91
N VAL A 55 -6.83 0.94 0.19
CA VAL A 55 -7.21 1.54 1.46
C VAL A 55 -6.03 2.34 2.00
N GLU A 56 -6.26 3.62 2.23
CA GLU A 56 -5.27 4.53 2.76
C GLU A 56 -5.47 4.71 4.26
N MET A 57 -4.38 4.73 5.01
CA MET A 57 -4.37 5.12 6.42
C MET A 57 -3.19 6.04 6.73
N THR A 58 -3.43 6.95 7.66
CA THR A 58 -2.41 7.85 8.19
C THR A 58 -2.18 7.47 9.65
N LEU A 59 -0.94 7.15 9.98
CA LEU A 59 -0.53 6.82 11.34
C LEU A 59 0.50 7.83 11.84
N PRO A 60 0.59 8.10 13.14
CA PRO A 60 1.66 8.92 13.70
C PRO A 60 3.05 8.31 13.45
N SER A 61 4.08 9.14 13.37
CA SER A 61 5.45 8.69 13.08
C SER A 61 6.08 7.77 14.12
N PHE A 62 5.55 7.75 15.35
CA PHE A 62 6.01 6.85 16.40
C PHE A 62 5.60 5.39 16.16
N VAL A 63 4.63 5.15 15.28
CA VAL A 63 4.23 3.79 14.89
C VAL A 63 5.27 3.26 13.91
N GLU A 64 6.04 2.27 14.35
CA GLU A 64 7.06 1.64 13.54
C GLU A 64 6.53 0.39 12.82
N ARG A 65 7.25 -0.04 11.79
CA ARG A 65 6.91 -1.27 11.05
C ARG A 65 7.16 -2.49 11.93
N GLY A 66 6.14 -3.33 12.11
CA GLY A 66 6.20 -4.53 12.93
C GLY A 66 4.79 -5.01 13.31
N ASP A 67 4.71 -5.89 14.31
CA ASP A 67 3.44 -6.51 14.74
C ASP A 67 2.31 -5.51 15.02
N GLU A 68 2.62 -4.34 15.59
CA GLU A 68 1.60 -3.32 15.88
C GLU A 68 0.94 -2.81 14.60
N LEU A 69 1.75 -2.45 13.60
CA LEU A 69 1.27 -1.99 12.32
C LEU A 69 0.47 -3.09 11.58
N ASP A 70 0.92 -4.33 11.64
CA ASP A 70 0.24 -5.46 11.02
C ASP A 70 -1.17 -5.65 11.62
N GLN A 71 -1.28 -5.55 12.95
CA GLN A 71 -2.57 -5.61 13.65
C GLN A 71 -3.50 -4.45 13.27
N MET A 72 -2.96 -3.23 13.17
CA MET A 72 -3.72 -2.06 12.74
C MET A 72 -4.20 -2.23 11.29
N ALA A 73 -3.36 -2.73 10.40
CA ALA A 73 -3.70 -3.01 9.01
C ALA A 73 -4.85 -4.00 8.90
N VAL A 74 -4.75 -5.13 9.62
CA VAL A 74 -5.82 -6.14 9.68
C VAL A 74 -7.13 -5.55 10.19
N LEU A 75 -7.08 -4.70 11.22
CA LEU A 75 -8.28 -4.07 11.77
C LEU A 75 -8.96 -3.15 10.74
N VAL A 76 -8.18 -2.32 10.04
CA VAL A 76 -8.68 -1.40 9.02
C VAL A 76 -9.27 -2.17 7.83
N ILE A 77 -8.59 -3.22 7.36
CA ILE A 77 -9.08 -4.11 6.29
C ILE A 77 -10.43 -4.72 6.68
N ARG A 78 -10.53 -5.30 7.87
CA ARG A 78 -11.79 -5.89 8.36
C ARG A 78 -12.91 -4.87 8.47
N ALA A 79 -12.61 -3.66 8.95
CA ALA A 79 -13.59 -2.58 9.01
C ALA A 79 -14.06 -2.17 7.60
N ARG A 80 -13.15 -2.15 6.63
CA ARG A 80 -13.46 -1.87 5.23
C ARG A 80 -14.34 -2.95 4.60
N GLU A 81 -13.97 -4.21 4.75
CA GLU A 81 -14.73 -5.35 4.23
C GLU A 81 -16.13 -5.39 4.85
N ARG A 82 -16.23 -5.23 6.17
CA ARG A 82 -17.53 -5.15 6.86
C ARG A 82 -18.40 -4.00 6.33
N ARG A 83 -17.82 -2.85 6.03
CA ARG A 83 -18.55 -1.72 5.43
C ARG A 83 -19.08 -2.07 4.04
N ARG A 84 -18.32 -2.82 3.23
CA ARG A 84 -18.74 -3.30 1.91
C ARG A 84 -19.92 -4.26 2.04
N ASP A 85 -19.84 -5.24 2.93
CA ASP A 85 -20.93 -6.20 3.18
C ASP A 85 -22.21 -5.49 3.62
N LEU A 86 -22.10 -4.51 4.54
CA LEU A 86 -23.25 -3.72 4.99
C LEU A 86 -23.87 -2.87 3.88
N LYS A 87 -23.06 -2.35 2.95
CA LYS A 87 -23.57 -1.64 1.76
C LYS A 87 -24.18 -2.57 0.72
N GLY A 88 -23.72 -3.82 0.63
CA GLY A 88 -24.29 -4.86 -0.25
C GLY A 88 -25.64 -5.41 0.22
N LEU A 89 -25.95 -5.30 1.52
CA LEU A 89 -27.21 -5.74 2.13
C LEU A 89 -28.33 -4.69 2.11
N GLY A 90 -28.10 -3.52 1.49
CA GLY A 90 -29.05 -2.41 1.42
C GLY A 90 -29.74 -2.20 0.06
N ALA A 91 -29.64 -3.18 -0.86
CA ALA A 91 -30.28 -3.14 -2.17
C ALA A 91 -31.58 -3.95 -2.19
#